data_AF-A0A5A8F6S1-F1
#
_entry.id   AF-A0A5A8F6S1-F1
#
_cell.length_a   1.000
_cell.length_b   1.000
_cell.length_c   1.000
_cell.angle_alpha   90.00
_cell.angle_beta   90.00
_cell.angle_gamma   90.00
#
_symmetry.space_group_name_H-M   'P 1'
#
loop_
_entity.id
_entity.type
_entity.pdbx_description
1 polymer ?
#
loop_
_entity_poly.entity_id
_entity_poly.type
_entity_poly.pdbx_seq_one_letter_code
_entity_poly.pdbx_strand_id
1 'polypeptide(L)'
;MTKTYKSFYLIDKIIKSIKSQFPKKCSCGKVFHNFKDFIENTSLPAPQSLQIFDCYDIHEILSLRNCKNCHSTIAIRCMLDDIDKKVLLDLIKKDIKMNNLEEDEFLQLFRNEVIKCATRKNNYEK
;
A
#
# COMPACT_ATOMS: atom_id res chain seq x y z
N MET A 1 5.62 12.29 -21.25
CA MET A 1 4.23 12.42 -20.73
C MET A 1 4.12 11.60 -19.46
N THR A 2 3.88 12.22 -18.31
CA THR A 2 3.59 11.51 -17.06
C THR A 2 2.26 10.80 -17.22
N LYS A 3 2.28 9.48 -17.46
CA LYS A 3 1.06 8.66 -17.47
C LYS A 3 0.37 8.85 -16.12
N THR A 4 -0.78 9.51 -16.13
CA THR A 4 -1.58 9.71 -14.92
C THR A 4 -2.60 8.58 -14.87
N TYR A 5 -2.29 7.55 -14.10
CA TYR A 5 -3.16 6.38 -13.91
C TYR A 5 -4.41 6.79 -13.14
N LYS A 6 -5.59 6.36 -13.60
CA LYS A 6 -6.86 6.79 -12.98
C LYS A 6 -7.04 6.22 -11.58
N SER A 7 -6.57 5.00 -11.36
CA SER A 7 -6.52 4.33 -10.05
C SER A 7 -5.81 5.14 -8.97
N PHE A 8 -4.88 6.04 -9.34
CA PHE A 8 -4.14 6.87 -8.39
C PHE A 8 -5.04 7.86 -7.62
N TYR A 9 -6.27 8.07 -8.09
CA TYR A 9 -7.29 8.88 -7.42
C TYR A 9 -7.50 8.50 -5.94
N LEU A 10 -7.39 7.21 -5.58
CA LEU A 10 -7.64 6.73 -4.22
C LEU A 10 -6.39 6.68 -3.32
N ILE A 11 -5.21 7.06 -3.83
CA ILE A 11 -3.95 7.01 -3.06
C ILE A 11 -4.08 7.77 -1.74
N ASP A 12 -4.76 8.91 -1.73
CA ASP A 12 -4.90 9.72 -0.50
C ASP A 12 -5.74 9.03 0.57
N LYS A 13 -6.82 8.36 0.18
CA LYS A 13 -7.63 7.54 1.10
C LYS A 13 -6.83 6.34 1.62
N ILE A 14 -6.07 5.69 0.74
CA ILE A 14 -5.19 4.56 1.09
C ILE A 14 -4.14 5.01 2.12
N ILE A 15 -3.47 6.13 1.89
CA ILE A 15 -2.45 6.67 2.81
C ILE A 15 -3.07 7.01 4.17
N LYS A 16 -4.25 7.63 4.18
CA LYS A 16 -4.96 7.96 5.43
C LYS A 16 -5.28 6.69 6.23
N SER A 17 -5.78 5.66 5.55
CA SER A 17 -6.11 4.36 6.15
C SER A 17 -4.87 3.60 6.66
N ILE A 18 -3.74 3.73 5.97
CA ILE A 18 -2.46 3.18 6.42
C ILE A 18 -1.97 3.92 7.67
N LYS A 19 -1.98 5.26 7.65
CA LYS A 19 -1.49 6.09 8.77
C LYS A 19 -2.29 5.84 10.05
N SER A 20 -3.59 5.59 9.97
CA SER A 20 -4.45 5.34 11.13
C SER A 20 -4.16 4.03 11.87
N GLN A 21 -3.33 3.14 11.33
CA GLN A 21 -2.92 1.90 11.99
C GLN A 21 -1.67 2.04 12.87
N PHE A 22 -1.09 3.23 12.94
CA PHE A 22 0.06 3.50 13.81
C PHE A 22 -0.39 4.16 15.12
N PRO A 23 0.26 3.84 16.26
CA PRO A 23 1.45 3.01 16.38
C PRO A 23 1.18 1.50 16.19
N LYS A 24 2.13 0.79 15.58
CA LYS A 24 2.03 -0.65 15.30
C LYS A 24 3.17 -1.41 15.98
N LYS A 25 2.87 -2.54 16.63
CA LYS A 25 3.88 -3.35 17.34
C LYS A 25 4.23 -4.62 16.54
N CYS A 26 5.53 -4.86 16.39
CA CYS A 26 6.07 -6.10 15.84
C CYS A 26 6.00 -7.24 16.87
N SER A 27 5.98 -8.49 16.41
CA SER A 27 6.08 -9.67 17.28
C SER A 27 7.32 -9.68 18.17
N CYS A 28 8.45 -9.11 17.73
CA CYS A 28 9.67 -8.97 18.53
C CYS A 28 9.64 -7.82 19.56
N GLY A 29 8.52 -7.13 19.71
CA GLY A 29 8.37 -6.03 20.65
C GLY A 29 8.70 -4.63 20.11
N LYS A 30 9.35 -4.52 18.93
CA LYS A 30 9.59 -3.22 18.29
C LYS A 30 8.28 -2.48 18.00
N VAL A 31 8.19 -1.22 18.39
CA VAL A 31 7.05 -0.34 18.09
C VAL A 31 7.43 0.59 16.94
N PHE A 32 6.55 0.70 15.96
CA PHE A 32 6.63 1.69 14.89
C PHE A 32 5.62 2.79 15.21
N HIS A 33 6.10 4.00 15.44
CA HIS A 33 5.26 5.11 15.90
C HIS A 33 4.42 5.73 14.79
N ASN A 34 4.92 5.71 13.56
CA ASN A 34 4.26 6.25 12.39
C ASN A 34 4.70 5.50 11.13
N PHE A 35 4.10 5.87 9.99
CA PHE A 35 4.39 5.21 8.71
C PHE A 35 5.84 5.41 8.23
N LYS A 36 6.45 6.57 8.50
CA LYS A 36 7.84 6.84 8.10
C LYS A 36 8.81 5.93 8.87
N ASP A 37 8.66 5.90 10.19
CA ASP A 37 9.40 5.01 11.09
C ASP A 37 9.29 3.54 10.63
N PHE A 38 8.08 3.11 10.28
CA PHE A 38 7.84 1.78 9.72
C PHE A 38 8.67 1.52 8.45
N ILE A 39 8.63 2.41 7.47
CA ILE A 39 9.36 2.27 6.21
C ILE A 39 10.88 2.24 6.43
N GLU A 40 11.41 3.07 7.34
CA GLU A 40 12.84 3.13 7.66
C GLU A 40 13.34 1.88 8.39
N ASN A 41 12.46 1.27 9.20
CA ASN A 41 12.80 0.13 10.06
C ASN A 41 12.37 -1.24 9.51
N THR A 42 12.00 -1.28 8.23
CA THR A 42 11.62 -2.52 7.53
C THR A 42 12.29 -2.61 6.14
N SER A 43 12.54 -3.81 5.62
CA SER A 43 13.22 -4.05 4.33
C SER A 43 12.40 -4.89 3.34
N LEU A 44 12.67 -4.72 2.04
CA LEU A 44 12.28 -5.67 0.99
C LEU A 44 13.28 -6.86 1.01
N PRO A 45 12.91 -8.08 0.56
CA PRO A 45 11.70 -8.45 -0.18
C PRO A 45 10.66 -9.11 0.73
N ALA A 46 9.51 -8.48 0.93
CA ALA A 46 8.31 -9.26 1.20
C ALA A 46 7.77 -9.70 -0.18
N PRO A 47 7.49 -10.99 -0.44
CA PRO A 47 6.86 -11.40 -1.69
C PRO A 47 5.62 -10.53 -1.91
N GLN A 48 5.63 -9.78 -3.00
CA GLN A 48 4.64 -8.73 -3.20
C GLN A 48 3.35 -9.35 -3.72
N SER A 49 2.24 -8.93 -3.13
CA SER A 49 1.02 -8.64 -3.87
C SER A 49 0.29 -7.58 -3.06
N LEU A 50 -0.10 -6.48 -3.71
CA LEU A 50 -1.26 -5.74 -3.24
C LEU A 50 -2.43 -6.71 -3.50
N GLN A 51 -2.86 -7.42 -2.46
CA GLN A 51 -3.95 -8.38 -2.59
C GLN A 51 -5.25 -7.59 -2.46
N ILE A 52 -5.86 -7.23 -3.60
CA ILE A 52 -7.23 -6.74 -3.63
C ILE A 52 -8.05 -7.89 -4.23
N PHE A 53 -8.60 -8.74 -3.37
CA PHE A 53 -9.46 -9.83 -3.79
C PHE A 53 -10.91 -9.37 -3.97
N ASP A 54 -11.59 -10.06 -4.88
CA ASP A 54 -12.94 -9.79 -5.39
C ASP A 54 -14.04 -9.88 -4.31
N CYS A 55 -15.24 -9.43 -4.67
CA CYS A 55 -16.44 -9.09 -3.90
C CYS A 55 -16.90 -9.98 -2.72
N TYR A 56 -16.27 -11.13 -2.46
CA TYR A 56 -16.68 -12.09 -1.43
C TYR A 56 -15.63 -12.36 -0.34
N ASP A 57 -14.35 -12.00 -0.55
CA ASP A 57 -13.32 -12.09 0.48
C ASP A 57 -12.32 -10.95 0.33
N ILE A 58 -12.45 -9.94 1.19
CA ILE A 58 -11.59 -8.77 1.16
C ILE A 58 -10.47 -8.97 2.19
N HIS A 59 -9.26 -9.18 1.69
CA HIS A 59 -8.04 -9.05 2.48
C HIS A 59 -7.14 -8.01 1.83
N GLU A 60 -7.55 -6.73 1.93
CA GLU A 60 -6.72 -5.59 1.51
C GLU A 60 -5.41 -5.58 2.30
N ILE A 61 -4.36 -6.21 1.77
CA ILE A 61 -3.04 -6.25 2.39
C ILE A 61 -2.06 -5.59 1.43
N LEU A 62 -1.50 -4.47 1.88
CA LEU A 62 -0.26 -3.93 1.34
C LEU A 62 0.88 -4.60 2.11
N SER A 63 1.50 -5.63 1.54
CA SER A 63 2.64 -6.35 2.14
C SER A 63 3.90 -5.49 2.16
N LEU A 64 3.95 -4.53 3.08
CA LEU A 64 5.08 -3.66 3.29
C LEU A 64 6.05 -4.31 4.29
N ARG A 65 6.95 -5.13 3.76
CA ARG A 65 8.31 -5.32 4.29
C ARG A 65 8.46 -6.22 5.53
N ASN A 66 9.69 -6.70 5.74
CA ASN A 66 10.11 -7.47 6.90
C ASN A 66 10.68 -6.54 7.97
N CYS A 67 10.38 -6.78 9.24
CA CYS A 67 11.00 -6.06 10.35
C CYS A 67 12.53 -6.24 10.31
N LYS A 68 13.30 -5.16 10.31
CA LYS A 68 14.78 -5.26 10.31
C LYS A 68 15.35 -5.89 11.58
N ASN A 69 14.58 -5.93 12.67
CA ASN A 69 15.04 -6.47 13.96
C ASN A 69 14.90 -7.98 14.09
N CYS A 70 13.79 -8.55 13.59
CA CYS A 70 13.48 -9.98 13.77
C CYS A 70 13.06 -10.69 12.48
N HIS A 71 13.13 -9.99 11.34
CA HIS A 71 12.77 -10.47 10.01
C HIS A 71 11.34 -10.98 9.84
N SER A 72 10.45 -10.79 10.83
CA SER A 72 9.05 -11.13 10.69
C SER A 72 8.37 -10.24 9.67
N THR A 73 7.58 -10.83 8.79
CA THR A 73 6.73 -10.12 7.82
C THR A 73 5.64 -9.34 8.56
N ILE A 74 5.49 -8.06 8.23
CA ILE A 74 4.40 -7.24 8.76
C ILE A 74 3.50 -6.80 7.62
N ALA A 75 2.25 -7.25 7.67
CA ALA A 75 1.21 -6.77 6.78
C ALA A 75 0.63 -5.44 7.29
N ILE A 76 0.54 -4.45 6.41
CA ILE A 76 -0.28 -3.25 6.62
C ILE A 76 -1.50 -3.40 5.75
N ARG A 77 -2.68 -3.30 6.35
CA ARG A 77 -3.92 -3.44 5.59
C ARG A 77 -4.32 -2.09 5.03
N CYS A 78 -4.82 -2.02 3.80
CA CYS A 78 -5.65 -0.88 3.48
C CYS A 78 -7.05 -1.20 4.02
N MET A 79 -7.81 -0.21 4.47
CA MET A 79 -9.20 -0.37 4.88
C MET A 79 -10.02 0.66 4.11
N LEU A 80 -10.34 0.36 2.85
CA LEU A 80 -11.33 1.11 2.08
C LEU A 80 -12.73 0.59 2.38
N ASP A 81 -13.76 1.39 2.10
CA ASP A 81 -15.13 0.88 2.07
C ASP A 81 -15.37 0.07 0.77
N ASP A 82 -16.47 -0.67 0.72
CA ASP A 82 -16.72 -1.59 -0.39
C ASP A 82 -17.00 -0.86 -1.72
N ILE A 83 -17.44 0.39 -1.66
CA ILE A 83 -17.65 1.22 -2.85
C ILE A 83 -16.29 1.63 -3.42
N ASP A 84 -15.42 2.19 -2.57
CA ASP A 84 -14.06 2.58 -2.93
C ASP A 84 -13.23 1.39 -3.43
N LYS A 85 -13.42 0.20 -2.86
CA LYS A 85 -12.78 -1.04 -3.35
C LYS A 85 -13.19 -1.39 -4.77
N LYS A 86 -14.49 -1.42 -5.05
CA LYS A 86 -15.02 -1.71 -6.39
C LYS A 86 -14.53 -0.68 -7.40
N VAL A 87 -14.58 0.60 -7.03
CA VAL A 87 -14.05 1.70 -7.85
C VAL A 87 -12.55 1.51 -8.11
N LEU A 88 -11.75 1.21 -7.09
CA LEU A 88 -10.32 0.99 -7.25
C LEU A 88 -10.04 -0.18 -8.21
N LEU A 89 -10.69 -1.33 -8.01
CA LEU A 89 -10.54 -2.50 -8.86
C LEU A 89 -10.87 -2.21 -10.33
N ASP A 90 -11.99 -1.52 -10.57
CA ASP A 90 -12.39 -1.14 -11.92
C ASP A 90 -11.38 -0.20 -12.59
N LEU A 91 -10.82 0.73 -11.82
CA LEU A 91 -9.80 1.65 -12.32
C LEU A 91 -8.48 0.94 -12.59
N ILE A 92 -8.05 0.02 -11.73
CA ILE A 92 -6.86 -0.81 -11.92
C ILE A 92 -6.99 -1.64 -13.20
N LYS A 93 -8.10 -2.37 -13.37
CA LYS A 93 -8.36 -3.18 -14.58
C LYS A 93 -8.35 -2.32 -15.86
N LYS A 94 -8.91 -1.10 -15.79
CA LYS A 94 -8.87 -0.14 -16.91
C LYS A 94 -7.45 0.34 -17.20
N ASP A 95 -6.68 0.70 -16.18
CA ASP A 95 -5.32 1.20 -16.33
C ASP A 95 -4.38 0.13 -16.91
N ILE A 96 -4.47 -1.12 -16.42
CA ILE A 96 -3.74 -2.28 -16.95
C ILE A 96 -4.04 -2.46 -18.44
N LYS A 97 -5.32 -2.53 -18.82
CA LYS A 97 -5.75 -2.72 -20.20
C LYS A 97 -5.34 -1.56 -21.11
N MET A 98 -5.52 -0.31 -20.67
CA MET A 98 -5.19 0.88 -21.47
C MET A 98 -3.69 1.04 -21.69
N ASN A 99 -2.86 0.51 -20.78
CA ASN A 99 -1.41 0.64 -20.85
C ASN A 99 -0.69 -0.62 -21.34
N ASN A 100 -1.43 -1.70 -21.60
CA ASN A 100 -0.88 -3.00 -21.99
C ASN A 100 0.22 -3.47 -21.03
N LEU A 101 -0.09 -3.46 -19.73
CA LEU A 101 0.80 -3.89 -18.65
C LEU A 101 0.36 -5.25 -18.11
N GLU A 102 1.29 -6.00 -17.54
CA GLU A 102 0.95 -7.16 -16.72
C GLU A 102 0.39 -6.70 -15.36
N GLU A 103 -0.50 -7.50 -14.77
CA GLU A 103 -1.13 -7.15 -13.49
C GLU A 103 -0.10 -6.93 -12.38
N ASP A 104 0.85 -7.86 -12.23
CA ASP A 104 1.90 -7.77 -11.21
C ASP A 104 2.78 -6.52 -11.37
N GLU A 105 3.11 -6.17 -12.62
CA GLU A 105 3.88 -4.96 -12.93
C GLU A 105 3.12 -3.70 -12.48
N PHE A 106 1.84 -3.64 -12.79
CA PHE A 106 0.99 -2.52 -12.42
C PHE A 106 0.80 -2.42 -10.90
N LEU A 107 0.54 -3.53 -10.22
CA LEU A 107 0.37 -3.56 -8.77
C LEU A 107 1.66 -3.13 -8.04
N GLN A 108 2.83 -3.51 -8.56
CA GLN A 108 4.11 -3.04 -8.05
C GLN A 108 4.29 -1.53 -8.26
N LEU A 109 3.94 -1.02 -9.44
CA LEU A 109 3.97 0.41 -9.75
C LEU A 109 3.04 1.21 -8.82
N PHE A 110 1.80 0.76 -8.65
CA PHE A 110 0.80 1.38 -7.80
C PHE A 110 1.28 1.43 -6.34
N ARG A 111 1.81 0.31 -5.82
CA ARG A 111 2.42 0.24 -4.50
C ARG A 111 3.55 1.25 -4.32
N ASN A 112 4.45 1.35 -5.31
CA ASN A 112 5.57 2.27 -5.24
C ASN A 112 5.10 3.73 -5.17
N GLU A 113 4.04 4.08 -5.92
CA GLU A 113 3.47 5.42 -5.85
C GLU A 113 2.79 5.70 -4.50
N VAL A 114 2.06 4.74 -3.92
CA VAL A 114 1.50 4.87 -2.56
C VAL A 114 2.61 5.17 -1.55
N ILE A 115 3.70 4.39 -1.56
CA ILE A 115 4.84 4.59 -0.63
C ILE A 115 5.49 5.96 -0.85
N LYS A 116 5.71 6.35 -2.11
CA LYS A 116 6.32 7.63 -2.47
C LYS A 116 5.46 8.81 -2.02
N CYS A 117 4.15 8.78 -2.27
CA CYS A 117 3.20 9.79 -1.83
C CYS A 117 3.11 9.86 -0.30
N ALA A 118 3.05 8.72 0.39
CA ALA A 118 3.03 8.67 1.84
C ALA A 118 4.31 9.26 2.47
N THR A 119 5.46 8.96 1.88
CA THR A 119 6.77 9.47 2.34
C THR A 119 6.89 10.98 2.11
N ARG A 120 6.43 11.48 0.94
CA ARG A 120 6.41 12.93 0.65
C ARG A 120 5.52 13.69 1.63
N LYS A 121 4.30 13.20 1.89
CA LYS A 121 3.35 13.88 2.79
C LYS A 121 3.84 13.98 4.23
N ASN A 122 4.62 13.00 4.71
CA ASN A 122 5.25 13.07 6.04
C ASN A 122 6.35 14.13 6.16
N ASN A 123 6.92 14.61 5.05
CA ASN A 123 7.93 15.68 5.12
C ASN A 123 7.32 17.08 5.28
N TYR A 124 5.99 17.21 5.14
CA TYR A 124 5.25 18.47 5.30
C TYR A 124 4.43 18.52 6.60
N GLU A 125 4.24 17.39 7.30
CA GLU A 125 3.69 17.34 8.66
C GLU A 125 4.84 17.59 9.65
N LYS A 126 5.33 18.83 9.73
CA LYS A 126 6.23 19.34 10.78
C LYS A 126 5.46 20.27 11.70
#